data_AF-A0A1M3MVP5-F1
#
_entry.id   AF-A0A1M3MVP5-F1
#
_cell.length_a   1.000
_cell.length_b   1.000
_cell.length_c   1.000
_cell.angle_alpha   90.00
_cell.angle_beta   90.00
_cell.angle_gamma   90.00
#
_symmetry.space_group_name_H-M   'P 1'
#
loop_
_entity.id
_entity.type
_entity.pdbx_description
1 polymer ?
#
loop_
_entity_poly.entity_id
_entity_poly.type
_entity_poly.pdbx_seq_one_letter_code
_entity_poly.pdbx_strand_id
1 'polypeptide(L)'
;MTLVALGALVLAAALAVPGLPLPVRLTLGIIAIGVLGFAATRRAKTPRATTSAIVADAAGLSRTSVEGTKPIVDWSTPFGVTLLASYGRPHGLLAFTTPTQTRYIPARIDGRSEADDELFSRIAVLADLDLVDGIAHDAALTANDAAAVVRHAEERDRASLGRVYLSDGRGAPIALDRATLSIASRSFDLTSHLEWRPLMFHESTGQAAALYQATWIRQNGAEVVLVAPMPASIVPREPNAHREASGRLGRALTRDLRLLQSPAEPPPARDVRVAIDRPFMMAVRRVLDEAPLASRVALPAQREAAPQGRDSII
;
A
#
# COMPACT_ATOMS: atom_id res chain seq x y z
N MET A 1 0.02 40.26 1.29
CA MET A 1 0.13 40.14 2.76
C MET A 1 -0.38 38.76 3.17
N THR A 2 0.43 37.93 3.83
CA THR A 2 0.01 36.55 4.19
C THR A 2 -1.03 36.59 5.31
N LEU A 3 -1.93 35.58 5.39
CA LEU A 3 -2.95 35.50 6.45
C LEU A 3 -2.34 35.58 7.87
N VAL A 4 -1.11 35.06 8.03
CA VAL A 4 -0.33 35.17 9.28
C VAL A 4 0.07 36.62 9.57
N ALA A 5 0.54 37.36 8.56
CA ALA A 5 0.89 38.78 8.73
C ALA A 5 -0.35 39.64 9.03
N LEU A 6 -1.49 39.34 8.42
CA LEU A 6 -2.76 40.00 8.73
C LEU A 6 -3.22 39.71 10.17
N GLY A 7 -3.18 38.45 10.62
CA GLY A 7 -3.52 38.07 11.99
C GLY A 7 -2.61 38.72 13.04
N ALA A 8 -1.31 38.75 12.78
CA ALA A 8 -0.33 39.40 13.68
C ALA A 8 -0.53 40.93 13.74
N LEU A 9 -0.85 41.57 12.61
CA LEU A 9 -1.08 43.01 12.54
C LEU A 9 -2.37 43.41 13.29
N VAL A 10 -3.44 42.61 13.15
CA VAL A 10 -4.70 42.81 13.89
C VAL A 10 -4.50 42.61 15.40
N LEU A 11 -3.72 41.62 15.81
CA LEU A 11 -3.38 41.38 17.22
C LEU A 11 -2.53 42.53 17.80
N ALA A 12 -1.54 43.02 17.04
CA ALA A 12 -0.72 44.16 17.43
C ALA A 12 -1.54 45.45 17.56
N ALA A 13 -2.46 45.70 16.63
CA ALA A 13 -3.37 46.84 16.67
C ALA A 13 -4.32 46.80 17.89
N ALA A 14 -4.80 45.60 18.27
CA ALA A 14 -5.66 45.43 19.45
C ALA A 14 -4.94 45.78 20.78
N LEU A 15 -3.61 45.61 20.83
CA LEU A 15 -2.80 45.86 22.02
C LEU A 15 -2.21 47.27 22.05
N ALA A 16 -1.86 47.84 20.90
CA ALA A 16 -1.07 49.07 20.82
C ALA A 16 -1.89 50.38 20.72
N VAL A 17 -3.17 50.33 20.36
CA VAL A 17 -3.99 51.55 20.19
C VAL A 17 -4.59 51.98 21.54
N PRO A 18 -4.19 53.14 22.10
CA PRO A 18 -4.77 53.67 23.32
C PRO A 18 -6.19 54.17 23.07
N GLY A 19 -7.11 53.96 24.03
CA GLY A 19 -8.50 54.45 23.93
C GLY A 19 -9.50 53.48 23.28
N LEU A 20 -9.07 52.30 22.85
CA LEU A 20 -9.99 51.25 22.38
C LEU A 20 -10.82 50.68 23.54
N PRO A 21 -12.16 50.63 23.43
CA PRO A 21 -13.01 49.97 24.43
C PRO A 21 -12.63 48.50 24.58
N LEU A 22 -12.66 47.99 25.82
CA LEU A 22 -12.41 46.58 26.15
C LEU A 22 -13.17 45.58 25.23
N PRO A 23 -14.46 45.75 24.91
CA PRO A 23 -15.17 44.80 24.04
C PRO A 23 -14.57 44.73 22.63
N VAL A 24 -14.12 45.85 22.07
CA VAL A 24 -13.51 45.91 20.72
C VAL A 24 -12.17 45.18 20.71
N ARG A 25 -11.37 45.31 21.78
CA ARG A 25 -10.10 44.58 21.92
C ARG A 25 -10.31 43.07 21.97
N LEU A 26 -11.33 42.62 22.70
CA LEU A 26 -11.67 41.19 22.77
C LEU A 26 -12.12 40.64 21.41
N THR A 27 -12.97 41.36 20.69
CA THR A 27 -13.42 40.94 19.34
C THR A 27 -12.25 40.86 18.36
N LEU A 28 -11.36 41.86 18.34
CA LEU A 28 -10.18 41.84 17.48
C LEU A 28 -9.21 40.71 17.85
N GLY A 29 -9.03 40.43 19.14
CA GLY A 29 -8.24 39.30 19.62
C GLY A 29 -8.80 37.95 19.15
N ILE A 30 -10.11 37.75 19.25
CA ILE A 30 -10.78 36.51 18.79
C ILE A 30 -10.62 36.36 17.26
N ILE A 31 -10.81 37.44 16.50
CA ILE A 31 -10.62 37.42 15.04
C ILE A 31 -9.17 37.08 14.69
N ALA A 32 -8.19 37.68 15.37
CA ALA A 32 -6.77 37.41 15.14
C ALA A 32 -6.41 35.94 15.44
N ILE A 33 -6.89 35.40 16.56
CA ILE A 33 -6.70 33.98 16.92
C ILE A 33 -7.37 33.07 15.89
N GLY A 34 -8.58 33.39 15.44
CA GLY A 34 -9.29 32.64 14.40
C GLY A 34 -8.53 32.64 13.07
N VAL A 35 -8.01 33.79 12.64
CA VAL A 35 -7.22 33.92 11.40
C VAL A 35 -5.88 33.18 11.51
N LEU A 36 -5.21 33.26 12.66
CA LEU A 36 -3.96 32.53 12.91
C LEU A 36 -4.18 31.01 12.98
N GLY A 37 -5.25 30.56 13.64
CA GLY A 37 -5.64 29.15 13.68
C GLY A 37 -6.04 28.62 12.30
N PHE A 38 -6.78 29.41 11.51
CA PHE A 38 -7.11 29.08 10.12
C PHE A 38 -5.86 29.05 9.23
N ALA A 39 -4.94 29.99 9.42
CA ALA A 39 -3.69 30.02 8.69
C ALA A 39 -2.80 28.84 9.06
N ALA A 40 -2.72 28.44 10.34
CA ALA A 40 -1.95 27.30 10.81
C ALA A 40 -2.53 25.96 10.29
N THR A 41 -3.85 25.81 10.31
CA THR A 41 -4.53 24.62 9.75
C THR A 41 -4.41 24.55 8.22
N ARG A 42 -4.40 25.69 7.52
CA ARG A 42 -4.06 25.74 6.09
C ARG A 42 -2.57 25.49 5.82
N ARG A 43 -1.66 25.98 6.68
CA ARG A 43 -0.20 25.78 6.50
C ARG A 43 0.19 24.32 6.67
N ALA A 44 -0.44 23.62 7.61
CA ALA A 44 -0.32 22.17 7.76
C ALA A 44 -0.83 21.41 6.50
N LYS A 45 -1.69 22.05 5.70
CA LYS A 45 -2.23 21.50 4.44
C LYS A 45 -1.50 21.94 3.18
N THR A 46 -0.62 22.96 3.22
CA THR A 46 0.21 23.32 2.07
C THR A 46 1.36 22.33 1.93
N PRO A 47 1.42 21.52 0.85
CA PRO A 47 2.53 20.63 0.62
C PRO A 47 3.83 21.44 0.49
N ARG A 48 4.87 20.98 1.17
CA ARG A 48 6.23 21.52 1.06
C ARG A 48 6.62 21.47 -0.42
N ALA A 49 6.89 22.63 -1.03
CA ALA A 49 7.40 22.70 -2.38
C ALA A 49 8.65 21.84 -2.46
N THR A 50 8.57 20.73 -3.16
CA THR A 50 9.66 19.80 -3.29
C THR A 50 10.40 20.07 -4.57
N THR A 51 11.71 20.02 -4.45
CA THR A 51 12.68 20.17 -5.53
C THR A 51 12.77 18.93 -6.41
N SER A 52 11.83 17.99 -6.26
CA SER A 52 11.72 16.78 -7.07
C SER A 52 10.42 16.76 -7.87
N ALA A 53 10.52 16.48 -9.17
CA ALA A 53 9.41 16.35 -10.08
C ALA A 53 9.43 14.97 -10.74
N ILE A 54 8.25 14.45 -11.06
CA ILE A 54 8.11 13.28 -11.92
C ILE A 54 7.86 13.78 -13.33
N VAL A 55 8.72 13.38 -14.26
CA VAL A 55 8.63 13.74 -15.67
C VAL A 55 8.25 12.48 -16.44
N ALA A 56 7.18 12.57 -17.23
CA ALA A 56 6.76 11.55 -18.17
C ALA A 56 7.03 12.04 -19.59
N ASP A 57 7.79 11.26 -20.35
CA ASP A 57 8.13 11.60 -21.74
C ASP A 57 7.95 10.38 -22.67
N ALA A 58 8.42 10.51 -23.91
CA ALA A 58 8.29 9.46 -24.91
C ALA A 58 9.11 8.20 -24.60
N ALA A 59 10.16 8.30 -23.77
CA ALA A 59 11.07 7.22 -23.43
C ALA A 59 10.72 6.54 -22.10
N GLY A 60 10.23 7.28 -21.09
CA GLY A 60 9.94 6.69 -19.79
C GLY A 60 9.27 7.60 -18.78
N LEU A 61 9.27 7.15 -17.52
CA LEU A 61 9.14 8.03 -16.36
C LEU A 61 10.50 8.21 -15.73
N SER A 62 10.79 9.43 -15.31
CA SER A 62 11.96 9.75 -14.52
C SER A 62 11.60 10.66 -13.36
N ARG A 63 12.40 10.58 -12.30
CA ARG A 63 12.39 11.55 -11.21
C ARG A 63 13.53 12.52 -11.44
N THR A 64 13.23 13.79 -11.60
CA THR A 64 14.21 14.87 -11.63
C THR A 64 14.29 15.48 -10.25
N SER A 65 15.49 15.53 -9.67
CA SER A 65 15.76 16.26 -8.43
C SER A 65 17.05 17.09 -8.55
N VAL A 66 17.42 17.82 -7.51
CA VAL A 66 18.68 18.57 -7.44
C VAL A 66 19.91 17.64 -7.59
N GLU A 67 19.77 16.38 -7.18
CA GLU A 67 20.84 15.37 -7.30
C GLU A 67 20.95 14.77 -8.72
N GLY A 68 20.02 15.10 -9.62
CA GLY A 68 19.98 14.62 -10.99
C GLY A 68 18.68 13.88 -11.34
N THR A 69 18.66 13.33 -12.55
CA THR A 69 17.53 12.57 -13.08
C THR A 69 17.73 11.07 -12.88
N LYS A 70 16.82 10.42 -12.15
CA LYS A 70 16.82 8.98 -11.91
C LYS A 70 15.66 8.33 -12.68
N PRO A 71 15.92 7.36 -13.57
CA PRO A 71 14.86 6.67 -14.30
C PRO A 71 14.01 5.82 -13.34
N ILE A 72 12.70 5.82 -13.56
CA ILE A 72 11.73 5.00 -12.83
C ILE A 72 11.36 3.78 -13.67
N VAL A 73 10.97 4.03 -14.93
CA VAL A 73 10.60 2.99 -15.89
C VAL A 73 10.91 3.47 -17.30
N ASP A 74 11.33 2.53 -18.15
CA ASP A 74 11.51 2.72 -19.60
C ASP A 74 10.35 2.03 -20.32
N TRP A 75 9.70 2.74 -21.24
CA TRP A 75 8.53 2.24 -21.97
C TRP A 75 8.83 1.11 -22.94
N SER A 76 10.10 0.92 -23.32
CA SER A 76 10.54 -0.22 -24.13
C SER A 76 10.61 -1.53 -23.34
N THR A 77 10.57 -1.46 -22.00
CA THR A 77 10.64 -2.62 -21.12
C THR A 77 9.27 -2.96 -20.54
N PRO A 78 8.92 -4.24 -20.37
CA PRO A 78 7.70 -4.61 -19.66
C PRO A 78 7.75 -4.09 -18.22
N PHE A 79 6.65 -3.47 -17.79
CA PHE A 79 6.55 -2.88 -16.46
C PHE A 79 5.16 -3.10 -15.85
N GLY A 80 5.09 -3.04 -14.53
CA GLY A 80 3.87 -3.16 -13.75
C GLY A 80 3.70 -2.01 -12.76
N VAL A 81 2.45 -1.64 -12.47
CA VAL A 81 2.09 -0.55 -11.55
C VAL A 81 1.16 -1.09 -10.46
N THR A 82 1.54 -0.87 -9.20
CA THR A 82 0.77 -1.27 -8.02
C THR A 82 0.71 -0.12 -7.03
N LEU A 83 -0.45 0.17 -6.46
CA LEU A 83 -0.57 1.12 -5.35
C LEU A 83 -0.49 0.36 -4.03
N LEU A 84 0.62 0.48 -3.32
CA LEU A 84 0.78 -0.03 -1.96
C LEU A 84 0.14 0.98 -1.00
N ALA A 85 -0.97 0.62 -0.37
CA ALA A 85 -1.68 1.53 0.55
C ALA A 85 -1.90 0.86 1.90
N SER A 86 -1.81 1.65 2.97
CA SER A 86 -2.23 1.22 4.31
C SER A 86 -3.68 1.62 4.56
N TYR A 87 -4.43 0.73 5.20
CA TYR A 87 -5.81 1.01 5.57
C TYR A 87 -5.87 2.20 6.55
N GLY A 88 -6.73 3.18 6.25
CA GLY A 88 -6.94 4.35 7.11
C GLY A 88 -5.82 5.39 7.10
N ARG A 89 -4.80 5.28 6.22
CA ARG A 89 -3.77 6.32 6.09
C ARG A 89 -4.02 7.16 4.83
N PRO A 90 -3.76 8.48 4.84
CA PRO A 90 -3.89 9.33 3.66
C PRO A 90 -2.71 9.20 2.68
N HIS A 91 -1.76 8.30 2.93
CA HIS A 91 -0.55 8.11 2.11
C HIS A 91 -0.45 6.65 1.61
N GLY A 92 0.14 6.51 0.44
CA GLY A 92 0.51 5.25 -0.19
C GLY A 92 1.77 5.41 -1.05
N LEU A 93 2.17 4.33 -1.70
CA LEU A 93 3.31 4.29 -2.61
C LEU A 93 2.86 3.68 -3.94
N LEU A 94 3.12 4.36 -5.04
CA LEU A 94 3.08 3.75 -6.36
C LEU A 94 4.37 2.97 -6.58
N ALA A 95 4.26 1.65 -6.64
CA ALA A 95 5.35 0.76 -6.99
C ALA A 95 5.34 0.51 -8.50
N PHE A 96 6.42 0.93 -9.17
CA PHE A 96 6.74 0.57 -10.54
C PHE A 96 7.71 -0.59 -10.51
N THR A 97 7.27 -1.73 -11.04
CA THR A 97 8.07 -2.96 -11.10
C THR A 97 8.47 -3.25 -12.54
N THR A 98 9.69 -3.70 -12.74
CA THR A 98 10.24 -4.17 -14.01
C THR A 98 11.01 -5.47 -13.73
N PRO A 99 11.37 -6.27 -14.75
CA PRO A 99 12.16 -7.48 -14.55
C PRO A 99 13.48 -7.29 -13.79
N THR A 100 14.02 -6.07 -13.74
CA THR A 100 15.33 -5.77 -13.15
C THR A 100 15.28 -4.88 -11.91
N GLN A 101 14.17 -4.17 -11.66
CA GLN A 101 14.09 -3.22 -10.56
C GLN A 101 12.66 -2.90 -10.13
N THR A 102 12.53 -2.54 -8.86
CA THR A 102 11.36 -1.88 -8.28
C THR A 102 11.71 -0.45 -7.89
N ARG A 103 10.83 0.49 -8.23
CA ARG A 103 10.94 1.92 -7.92
C ARG A 103 9.63 2.39 -7.31
N TYR A 104 9.71 3.24 -6.30
CA TYR A 104 8.53 3.71 -5.58
C TYR A 104 8.39 5.22 -5.70
N ILE A 105 7.16 5.67 -5.87
CA ILE A 105 6.79 7.09 -5.85
C ILE A 105 5.80 7.28 -4.71
N PRO A 106 6.13 8.08 -3.68
CA PRO A 106 5.15 8.39 -2.65
C PRO A 106 3.98 9.17 -3.24
N ALA A 107 2.77 8.83 -2.78
CA ALA A 107 1.53 9.41 -3.27
C ALA A 107 0.56 9.62 -2.11
N ARG A 108 -0.12 10.76 -2.12
CA ARG A 108 -1.30 10.98 -1.30
C ARG A 108 -2.48 10.27 -1.92
N ILE A 109 -3.30 9.67 -1.06
CA ILE A 109 -4.55 9.08 -1.49
C ILE A 109 -5.75 9.90 -1.00
N ASP A 110 -5.64 10.89 -0.12
CA ASP A 110 -6.80 11.71 0.25
C ASP A 110 -7.23 12.71 -0.84
N GLY A 111 -8.50 13.12 -0.84
CA GLY A 111 -9.02 14.16 -1.75
C GLY A 111 -9.15 13.74 -3.22
N ARG A 112 -9.29 12.44 -3.50
CA ARG A 112 -9.48 11.85 -4.84
C ARG A 112 -10.82 12.24 -5.46
N SER A 113 -10.85 12.40 -6.79
CA SER A 113 -12.12 12.36 -7.53
C SER A 113 -12.67 10.93 -7.61
N GLU A 114 -13.94 10.75 -7.98
CA GLU A 114 -14.53 9.42 -8.18
C GLU A 114 -13.79 8.61 -9.25
N ALA A 115 -13.34 9.27 -10.32
CA ALA A 115 -12.56 8.64 -11.39
C ALA A 115 -11.16 8.20 -10.91
N ASP A 116 -10.49 9.00 -10.07
CA ASP A 116 -9.21 8.60 -9.47
C ASP A 116 -9.39 7.43 -8.49
N ASP A 117 -10.49 7.43 -7.75
CA ASP A 117 -10.82 6.36 -6.80
C ASP A 117 -11.08 5.02 -7.51
N GLU A 118 -11.80 5.05 -8.64
CA GLU A 118 -11.96 3.88 -9.50
C GLU A 118 -10.63 3.40 -10.09
N LEU A 119 -9.81 4.32 -10.62
CA LEU A 119 -8.47 4.00 -11.14
C LEU A 119 -7.61 3.29 -10.09
N PHE A 120 -7.49 3.88 -8.90
CA PHE A 120 -6.67 3.32 -7.84
C PHE A 120 -7.22 2.00 -7.31
N SER A 121 -8.54 1.80 -7.26
CA SER A 121 -9.12 0.53 -6.82
C SER A 121 -8.65 -0.67 -7.66
N ARG A 122 -8.26 -0.46 -8.93
CA ARG A 122 -7.75 -1.51 -9.83
C ARG A 122 -6.32 -1.96 -9.49
N ILE A 123 -5.51 -1.09 -8.90
CA ILE A 123 -4.09 -1.36 -8.61
C ILE A 123 -3.73 -1.37 -7.13
N ALA A 124 -4.67 -0.97 -6.27
CA ALA A 124 -4.44 -0.91 -4.84
C ALA A 124 -4.28 -2.30 -4.23
N VAL A 125 -3.26 -2.45 -3.39
CA VAL A 125 -3.07 -3.59 -2.52
C VAL A 125 -2.76 -3.12 -1.12
N LEU A 126 -3.32 -3.82 -0.15
CA LEU A 126 -3.04 -3.54 1.25
C LEU A 126 -1.58 -3.87 1.57
N ALA A 127 -0.86 -2.88 2.07
CA ALA A 127 0.53 -2.98 2.46
C ALA A 127 0.80 -2.29 3.80
N ASP A 128 1.75 -2.85 4.54
CA ASP A 128 2.34 -2.24 5.71
C ASP A 128 3.50 -1.36 5.24
N LEU A 129 3.21 -0.06 5.13
CA LEU A 129 4.12 0.94 4.58
C LEU A 129 5.34 1.18 5.46
N ASP A 130 5.28 0.80 6.75
CA ASP A 130 6.39 0.96 7.69
C ASP A 130 7.64 0.12 7.22
N LEU A 131 7.48 -0.85 6.29
CA LEU A 131 8.60 -1.56 5.62
C LEU A 131 9.33 -0.74 4.56
N VAL A 132 8.59 0.17 3.94
CA VAL A 132 9.00 0.89 2.72
C VAL A 132 9.43 2.33 3.05
N ASP A 133 9.47 2.66 4.35
CA ASP A 133 9.72 3.99 4.94
C ASP A 133 11.09 4.60 4.63
N GLY A 134 12.02 3.89 3.99
CA GLY A 134 13.20 4.51 3.38
C GLY A 134 12.85 5.63 2.37
N ILE A 135 11.59 5.68 1.94
CA ILE A 135 11.04 6.56 0.89
C ILE A 135 10.32 7.78 1.49
N ALA A 136 10.27 7.90 2.82
CA ALA A 136 9.65 9.01 3.55
C ALA A 136 10.35 10.38 3.39
N HIS A 137 11.47 10.45 2.68
CA HIS A 137 12.22 11.70 2.47
C HIS A 137 11.78 12.46 1.21
N ASP A 138 11.03 11.83 0.31
CA ASP A 138 10.52 12.46 -0.91
C ASP A 138 9.13 13.07 -0.69
N ALA A 139 8.79 14.12 -1.45
CA ALA A 139 7.39 14.55 -1.48
C ALA A 139 6.50 13.47 -2.07
N ALA A 140 5.40 13.25 -1.38
CA ALA A 140 4.27 12.56 -1.96
C ALA A 140 3.62 13.41 -3.06
N LEU A 141 3.33 12.78 -4.20
CA LEU A 141 2.45 13.32 -5.23
C LEU A 141 1.07 13.61 -4.64
N THR A 142 0.38 14.61 -5.16
CA THR A 142 -1.05 14.76 -4.87
C THR A 142 -1.83 13.58 -5.45
N ALA A 143 -3.04 13.32 -4.97
CA ALA A 143 -3.87 12.25 -5.51
C ALA A 143 -4.11 12.39 -7.02
N ASN A 144 -4.30 13.63 -7.50
CA ASN A 144 -4.50 13.92 -8.92
C ASN A 144 -3.23 13.67 -9.74
N ASP A 145 -2.05 14.11 -9.26
CA ASP A 145 -0.79 13.88 -9.97
C ASP A 145 -0.42 12.39 -10.01
N ALA A 146 -0.66 11.67 -8.90
CA ALA A 146 -0.51 10.24 -8.85
C ALA A 146 -1.44 9.53 -9.84
N ALA A 147 -2.71 9.96 -9.93
CA ALA A 147 -3.65 9.42 -10.89
C ALA A 147 -3.24 9.75 -12.34
N ALA A 148 -2.72 10.95 -12.61
CA ALA A 148 -2.20 11.33 -13.92
C ALA A 148 -1.03 10.43 -14.34
N VAL A 149 -0.10 10.13 -13.42
CA VAL A 149 1.01 9.21 -13.67
C VAL A 149 0.51 7.79 -13.97
N VAL A 150 -0.48 7.29 -13.22
CA VAL A 150 -1.05 5.96 -13.45
C VAL A 150 -1.81 5.90 -14.78
N ARG A 151 -2.59 6.93 -15.15
CA ARG A 151 -3.24 7.01 -16.46
C ARG A 151 -2.23 7.01 -17.59
N HIS A 152 -1.15 7.78 -17.46
CA HIS A 152 -0.12 7.82 -18.48
C HIS A 152 0.55 6.45 -18.66
N ALA A 153 0.77 5.72 -17.56
CA ALA A 153 1.27 4.34 -17.61
C ALA A 153 0.26 3.37 -18.27
N GLU A 154 -1.03 3.49 -17.94
CA GLU A 154 -2.11 2.69 -18.54
C GLU A 154 -2.27 2.96 -20.05
N GLU A 155 -2.09 4.20 -20.48
CA GLU A 155 -2.13 4.59 -21.91
C GLU A 155 -1.00 3.95 -22.71
N ARG A 156 0.17 3.75 -22.10
CA ARG A 156 1.31 3.07 -22.75
C ARG A 156 1.15 1.56 -22.78
N ASP A 157 0.73 0.97 -21.67
CA ASP A 157 0.42 -0.45 -21.61
C ASP A 157 -0.73 -0.67 -20.62
N ARG A 158 -1.91 -0.99 -21.17
CA ARG A 158 -3.10 -1.25 -20.36
C ARG A 158 -2.90 -2.44 -19.41
N ALA A 159 -2.08 -3.42 -19.79
CA ALA A 159 -1.78 -4.57 -18.98
C ALA A 159 -0.75 -4.27 -17.86
N SER A 160 -0.21 -3.05 -17.78
CA SER A 160 0.67 -2.66 -16.67
C SER A 160 -0.05 -2.59 -15.32
N LEU A 161 -1.36 -2.30 -15.31
CA LEU A 161 -2.15 -2.25 -14.10
C LEU A 161 -2.37 -3.67 -13.56
N GLY A 162 -1.85 -3.96 -12.37
CA GLY A 162 -1.93 -5.30 -11.77
C GLY A 162 -0.83 -6.27 -12.23
N ARG A 163 0.04 -5.86 -13.16
CA ARG A 163 1.28 -6.56 -13.45
C ARG A 163 2.30 -6.31 -12.34
N VAL A 164 3.06 -7.33 -11.98
CA VAL A 164 4.09 -7.27 -10.94
C VAL A 164 5.32 -8.08 -11.37
N TYR A 165 6.51 -7.48 -11.26
CA TYR A 165 7.80 -8.15 -11.46
C TYR A 165 8.63 -8.08 -10.18
N LEU A 166 9.08 -9.24 -9.70
CA LEU A 166 9.86 -9.40 -8.47
C LEU A 166 10.92 -10.47 -8.68
N SER A 167 11.75 -10.62 -7.66
CA SER A 167 12.67 -11.75 -7.53
C SER A 167 12.48 -12.42 -6.19
N ASP A 168 12.74 -13.72 -6.13
CA ASP A 168 12.80 -14.45 -4.87
C ASP A 168 14.10 -14.13 -4.11
N GLY A 169 14.24 -14.71 -2.91
CA GLY A 169 15.45 -14.54 -2.08
C GLY A 169 16.76 -15.09 -2.68
N ARG A 170 16.69 -15.79 -3.83
CA ARG A 170 17.84 -16.29 -4.61
C ARG A 170 18.00 -15.54 -5.94
N GLY A 171 17.19 -14.52 -6.21
CA GLY A 171 17.19 -13.77 -7.46
C GLY A 171 16.40 -14.41 -8.60
N ALA A 172 15.70 -15.54 -8.38
CA ALA A 172 14.87 -16.15 -9.42
C ALA A 172 13.61 -15.30 -9.67
N PRO A 173 13.17 -15.15 -10.93
CA PRO A 173 12.07 -14.25 -11.26
C PRO A 173 10.73 -14.74 -10.71
N ILE A 174 9.95 -13.80 -10.17
CA ILE A 174 8.54 -13.95 -9.87
C ILE A 174 7.81 -12.89 -10.70
N ALA A 175 6.94 -13.30 -11.61
CA ALA A 175 6.23 -12.38 -12.48
C ALA A 175 4.75 -12.72 -12.48
N LEU A 176 3.93 -11.71 -12.25
CA LEU A 176 2.50 -11.72 -12.50
C LEU A 176 2.26 -10.85 -13.72
N ASP A 177 1.97 -11.46 -14.87
CA ASP A 177 1.66 -10.76 -16.12
C ASP A 177 0.38 -11.32 -16.75
N ARG A 178 -0.63 -10.45 -16.90
CA ARG A 178 -1.96 -10.79 -17.38
C ARG A 178 -2.55 -11.97 -16.59
N ALA A 179 -2.73 -13.10 -17.25
CA ALA A 179 -3.31 -14.31 -16.68
C ALA A 179 -2.26 -15.38 -16.35
N THR A 180 -0.99 -15.00 -16.23
CA THR A 180 0.09 -15.92 -15.92
C THR A 180 0.82 -15.47 -14.65
N LEU A 181 0.96 -16.38 -13.70
CA LEU A 181 1.87 -16.25 -12.57
C LEU A 181 3.06 -17.18 -12.79
N SER A 182 4.23 -16.60 -13.02
CA SER A 182 5.50 -17.31 -13.20
C SER A 182 6.32 -17.21 -11.92
N ILE A 183 6.81 -18.34 -11.43
CA ILE A 183 7.64 -18.45 -10.23
C ILE A 183 8.83 -19.36 -10.54
N ALA A 184 10.01 -18.77 -10.70
CA ALA A 184 11.20 -19.46 -11.20
C ALA A 184 10.92 -20.21 -12.51
N SER A 185 11.02 -21.54 -12.52
CA SER A 185 10.73 -22.39 -13.69
C SER A 185 9.27 -22.85 -13.79
N ARG A 186 8.42 -22.50 -12.82
CA ARG A 186 7.00 -22.90 -12.76
C ARG A 186 6.13 -21.78 -13.32
N SER A 187 5.08 -22.14 -14.02
CA SER A 187 4.09 -21.21 -14.57
C SER A 187 2.70 -21.70 -14.21
N PHE A 188 1.87 -20.78 -13.71
CA PHE A 188 0.48 -21.02 -13.34
C PHE A 188 -0.42 -20.17 -14.25
N ASP A 189 -1.31 -20.84 -14.98
CA ASP A 189 -2.34 -20.22 -15.80
C ASP A 189 -3.56 -19.89 -14.94
N LEU A 190 -3.79 -18.60 -14.74
CA LEU A 190 -4.88 -18.06 -13.93
C LEU A 190 -6.25 -18.16 -14.62
N THR A 191 -6.30 -18.53 -15.90
CA THR A 191 -7.55 -18.82 -16.61
C THR A 191 -8.00 -20.27 -16.47
N SER A 192 -7.13 -21.14 -15.98
CA SER A 192 -7.38 -22.57 -15.80
C SER A 192 -7.68 -22.92 -14.33
N HIS A 193 -8.19 -24.12 -14.09
CA HIS A 193 -8.39 -24.61 -12.72
C HIS A 193 -7.08 -24.56 -11.94
N LEU A 194 -7.11 -23.85 -10.81
CA LEU A 194 -5.98 -23.75 -9.88
C LEU A 194 -6.52 -23.79 -8.46
N GLU A 195 -5.75 -24.31 -7.54
CA GLU A 195 -6.08 -24.28 -6.12
C GLU A 195 -5.12 -23.34 -5.41
N TRP A 196 -5.65 -22.55 -4.48
CA TRP A 196 -4.82 -21.73 -3.64
C TRP A 196 -5.40 -21.58 -2.24
N ARG A 197 -4.55 -21.23 -1.29
CA ARG A 197 -4.97 -20.90 0.08
C ARG A 197 -3.92 -20.05 0.80
N PRO A 198 -4.35 -19.06 1.60
CA PRO A 198 -3.45 -18.38 2.52
C PRO A 198 -3.19 -19.27 3.73
N LEU A 199 -2.01 -19.17 4.32
CA LEU A 199 -1.68 -19.79 5.60
C LEU A 199 -0.66 -18.94 6.36
N MET A 200 -0.53 -19.16 7.65
CA MET A 200 0.53 -18.61 8.48
C MET A 200 1.20 -19.74 9.26
N PHE A 201 2.50 -19.62 9.51
CA PHE A 201 3.22 -20.62 10.29
C PHE A 201 4.34 -19.97 11.10
N HIS A 202 4.70 -20.62 12.20
CA HIS A 202 5.86 -20.26 13.00
C HIS A 202 7.03 -21.15 12.63
N GLU A 203 8.21 -20.58 12.50
CA GLU A 203 9.46 -21.34 12.40
C GLU A 203 10.40 -20.85 13.50
N SER A 204 10.84 -21.78 14.34
CA SER A 204 11.81 -21.54 15.41
C SER A 204 13.17 -22.09 14.99
N THR A 205 14.20 -21.25 15.10
CA THR A 205 15.60 -21.66 14.93
C THR A 205 16.33 -21.56 16.26
N GLY A 206 15.79 -22.23 17.28
CA GLY A 206 16.36 -22.31 18.63
C GLY A 206 16.15 -21.05 19.46
N GLN A 207 16.86 -19.96 19.13
CA GLN A 207 16.87 -18.69 19.89
C GLN A 207 15.92 -17.62 19.32
N ALA A 208 15.34 -17.85 18.15
CA ALA A 208 14.42 -16.91 17.51
C ALA A 208 13.22 -17.67 16.91
N ALA A 209 12.03 -17.10 17.09
CA ALA A 209 10.81 -17.54 16.42
C ALA A 209 10.37 -16.45 15.45
N ALA A 210 10.27 -16.80 14.18
CA ALA A 210 9.72 -15.92 13.14
C ALA A 210 8.34 -16.42 12.76
N LEU A 211 7.40 -15.48 12.63
CA LEU A 211 6.07 -15.75 12.12
C LEU A 211 6.03 -15.35 10.64
N TYR A 212 5.56 -16.26 9.80
CA TYR A 212 5.48 -16.08 8.35
C TYR A 212 4.03 -16.10 7.87
N GLN A 213 3.74 -15.28 6.88
CA GLN A 213 2.58 -15.48 6.00
C GLN A 213 3.02 -16.24 4.77
N ALA A 214 2.11 -17.06 4.26
CA ALA A 214 2.33 -17.75 3.02
C ALA A 214 1.07 -17.89 2.19
N THR A 215 1.28 -18.16 0.91
CA THR A 215 0.23 -18.46 -0.06
C THR A 215 0.63 -19.73 -0.79
N TRP A 216 -0.11 -20.80 -0.54
CA TRP A 216 0.05 -22.07 -1.22
C TRP A 216 -0.74 -22.04 -2.52
N ILE A 217 -0.13 -22.54 -3.61
CA ILE A 217 -0.68 -22.53 -4.96
C ILE A 217 -0.38 -23.89 -5.60
N ARG A 218 -1.39 -24.50 -6.22
CA ARG A 218 -1.27 -25.78 -6.92
C ARG A 218 -2.03 -25.77 -8.25
N GLN A 219 -1.38 -26.24 -9.30
CA GLN A 219 -2.00 -26.46 -10.62
C GLN A 219 -1.23 -27.53 -11.39
N ASN A 220 -1.93 -28.44 -12.06
CA ASN A 220 -1.33 -29.46 -12.94
C ASN A 220 -0.17 -30.26 -12.30
N GLY A 221 -0.27 -30.56 -11.00
CA GLY A 221 0.77 -31.27 -10.24
C GLY A 221 1.96 -30.40 -9.82
N ALA A 222 2.06 -29.15 -10.28
CA ALA A 222 3.02 -28.17 -9.76
C ALA A 222 2.49 -27.53 -8.47
N GLU A 223 3.38 -27.40 -7.48
CA GLU A 223 3.07 -26.83 -6.17
C GLU A 223 4.13 -25.79 -5.79
N VAL A 224 3.69 -24.64 -5.27
CA VAL A 224 4.56 -23.59 -4.72
C VAL A 224 3.92 -23.01 -3.47
N VAL A 225 4.75 -22.64 -2.51
CA VAL A 225 4.35 -21.83 -1.38
C VAL A 225 5.15 -20.53 -1.36
N LEU A 226 4.50 -19.43 -1.70
CA LEU A 226 5.09 -18.09 -1.56
C LEU A 226 5.13 -17.74 -0.08
N VAL A 227 6.26 -17.25 0.43
CA VAL A 227 6.49 -16.98 1.85
C VAL A 227 7.05 -15.58 2.05
N ALA A 228 6.51 -14.85 3.03
CA ALA A 228 7.06 -13.59 3.49
C ALA A 228 6.94 -13.47 5.02
N PRO A 229 7.80 -12.69 5.70
CA PRO A 229 7.60 -12.38 7.11
C PRO A 229 6.22 -11.77 7.37
N MET A 230 5.61 -12.08 8.51
CA MET A 230 4.37 -11.43 8.90
C MET A 230 4.58 -9.92 9.14
N PRO A 231 3.63 -9.07 8.74
CA PRO A 231 3.60 -7.68 9.14
C PRO A 231 3.59 -7.52 10.66
N ALA A 232 4.33 -6.55 11.18
CA ALA A 232 4.32 -6.24 12.61
C ALA A 232 2.98 -5.62 13.07
N SER A 233 2.23 -5.02 12.15
CA SER A 233 0.90 -4.47 12.41
C SER A 233 -0.01 -4.67 11.20
N ILE A 234 -1.08 -5.45 11.37
CA ILE A 234 -2.16 -5.63 10.38
C ILE A 234 -3.46 -4.96 10.86
N VAL A 235 -3.52 -4.65 12.16
CA VAL A 235 -4.71 -4.06 12.77
C VAL A 235 -4.85 -2.61 12.29
N PRO A 236 -6.04 -2.20 11.80
CA PRO A 236 -6.35 -0.79 11.63
C PRO A 236 -6.10 -0.09 12.97
N ARG A 237 -5.01 0.70 13.06
CA ARG A 237 -4.63 1.37 14.32
C ARG A 237 -5.67 2.42 14.75
N GLU A 238 -6.67 2.72 13.92
CA GLU A 238 -7.66 3.75 14.19
C GLU A 238 -9.11 3.24 14.09
N PRO A 239 -9.92 3.41 15.16
CA PRO A 239 -11.34 3.01 15.16
C PRO A 239 -12.19 3.80 14.15
N ASN A 240 -11.68 4.90 13.60
CA ASN A 240 -12.36 5.71 12.58
C ASN A 240 -11.97 5.36 11.13
N ALA A 241 -11.01 4.45 10.90
CA ALA A 241 -10.61 4.06 9.55
C ALA A 241 -11.76 3.46 8.71
N HIS A 242 -12.79 2.91 9.38
CA HIS A 242 -14.02 2.44 8.72
C HIS A 242 -14.91 3.56 8.19
N ARG A 243 -14.84 4.78 8.74
CA ARG A 243 -15.63 5.94 8.25
C ARG A 243 -15.00 6.62 7.04
N GLU A 244 -13.69 6.49 6.85
CA GLU A 244 -12.95 7.14 5.75
C GLU A 244 -12.67 6.22 4.56
N ALA A 245 -12.92 4.91 4.68
CA ALA A 245 -12.87 3.95 3.58
C ALA A 245 -14.13 4.04 2.69
N SER A 246 -14.54 5.24 2.30
CA SER A 246 -15.60 5.45 1.31
C SER A 246 -15.05 5.26 -0.11
N GLY A 247 -15.93 4.96 -1.07
CA GLY A 247 -15.56 4.76 -2.48
C GLY A 247 -15.15 3.32 -2.86
N ARG A 248 -14.75 3.14 -4.12
CA ARG A 248 -14.24 1.87 -4.68
C ARG A 248 -12.88 1.51 -4.09
N LEU A 249 -11.99 2.47 -3.84
CA LEU A 249 -10.70 2.18 -3.24
C LEU A 249 -10.85 1.60 -1.82
N GLY A 250 -11.72 2.20 -1.00
CA GLY A 250 -12.02 1.68 0.34
C GLY A 250 -12.56 0.24 0.30
N ARG A 251 -13.43 -0.08 -0.67
CA ARG A 251 -13.93 -1.44 -0.88
C ARG A 251 -12.83 -2.41 -1.32
N ALA A 252 -11.95 -2.00 -2.23
CA ALA A 252 -10.82 -2.81 -2.66
C ALA A 252 -9.89 -3.15 -1.49
N LEU A 253 -9.52 -2.16 -0.67
CA LEU A 253 -8.69 -2.38 0.51
C LEU A 253 -9.40 -3.23 1.58
N THR A 254 -10.73 -3.09 1.72
CA THR A 254 -11.52 -3.93 2.63
C THR A 254 -11.58 -5.39 2.16
N ARG A 255 -11.68 -5.64 0.86
CA ARG A 255 -11.56 -6.99 0.30
C ARG A 255 -10.16 -7.55 0.61
N ASP A 256 -9.12 -6.78 0.37
CA ASP A 256 -7.75 -7.22 0.60
C ASP A 256 -7.46 -7.50 2.09
N LEU A 257 -8.09 -6.78 3.03
CA LEU A 257 -8.08 -7.13 4.46
C LEU A 257 -8.60 -8.55 4.73
N ARG A 258 -9.63 -9.01 4.01
CA ARG A 258 -10.16 -10.38 4.15
C ARG A 258 -9.19 -11.43 3.60
N LEU A 259 -8.43 -11.06 2.56
CA LEU A 259 -7.43 -11.93 1.96
C LEU A 259 -6.15 -12.04 2.81
N LEU A 260 -5.91 -11.11 3.74
CA LEU A 260 -4.84 -11.26 4.73
C LEU A 260 -5.12 -12.34 5.77
N GLN A 261 -6.39 -12.63 6.06
CA GLN A 261 -6.77 -13.64 7.05
C GLN A 261 -6.25 -15.02 6.63
N SER A 262 -5.35 -15.56 7.45
CA SER A 262 -4.62 -16.80 7.16
C SER A 262 -4.71 -17.72 8.38
N PRO A 263 -5.18 -18.96 8.24
CA PRO A 263 -5.17 -19.93 9.34
C PRO A 263 -3.73 -20.33 9.71
N ALA A 264 -3.51 -20.65 10.98
CA ALA A 264 -2.25 -21.17 11.46
C ALA A 264 -2.09 -22.65 11.07
N GLU A 265 -0.93 -23.00 10.52
CA GLU A 265 -0.63 -24.33 10.00
C GLU A 265 0.81 -24.76 10.28
N PRO A 266 1.10 -26.07 10.17
CA PRO A 266 2.47 -26.56 10.15
C PRO A 266 3.30 -25.90 9.03
N PRO A 267 4.59 -25.67 9.25
CA PRO A 267 5.45 -25.08 8.24
C PRO A 267 5.53 -25.99 6.99
N PRO A 268 5.29 -25.46 5.77
CA PRO A 268 5.39 -26.22 4.52
C PRO A 268 6.78 -26.84 4.31
N ALA A 269 6.93 -27.84 3.44
CA ALA A 269 8.25 -28.37 3.12
C ALA A 269 9.15 -27.29 2.48
N ARG A 270 10.46 -27.28 2.77
CA ARG A 270 11.37 -26.17 2.37
C ARG A 270 11.61 -26.08 0.86
N ASP A 271 11.48 -27.19 0.15
CA ASP A 271 11.68 -27.34 -1.29
C ASP A 271 10.55 -26.71 -2.13
N VAL A 272 9.35 -26.56 -1.55
CA VAL A 272 8.22 -25.88 -2.20
C VAL A 272 8.15 -24.39 -1.85
N ARG A 273 8.95 -23.91 -0.90
CA ARG A 273 8.92 -22.50 -0.45
C ARG A 273 9.70 -21.60 -1.39
N VAL A 274 9.08 -20.47 -1.73
CA VAL A 274 9.70 -19.39 -2.49
C VAL A 274 9.48 -18.09 -1.73
N ALA A 275 10.56 -17.36 -1.43
CA ALA A 275 10.44 -16.07 -0.77
C ALA A 275 9.87 -15.02 -1.72
N ILE A 276 8.99 -14.14 -1.23
CA ILE A 276 8.44 -13.01 -1.98
C ILE A 276 8.52 -11.74 -1.15
N ASP A 277 8.68 -10.60 -1.82
CA ASP A 277 8.59 -9.29 -1.19
C ASP A 277 7.23 -9.10 -0.52
N ARG A 278 7.30 -8.85 0.79
CA ARG A 278 6.15 -8.76 1.69
C ARG A 278 5.03 -7.82 1.20
N PRO A 279 5.30 -6.61 0.66
CA PRO A 279 4.24 -5.72 0.19
C PRO A 279 3.44 -6.27 -0.99
N PHE A 280 3.99 -7.21 -1.76
CA PHE A 280 3.38 -7.75 -2.96
C PHE A 280 2.69 -9.10 -2.76
N MET A 281 2.79 -9.71 -1.57
CA MET A 281 2.01 -10.90 -1.22
C MET A 281 0.51 -10.68 -1.48
N MET A 282 0.02 -9.48 -1.16
CA MET A 282 -1.37 -9.11 -1.39
C MET A 282 -1.75 -8.95 -2.86
N ALA A 283 -0.83 -8.50 -3.71
CA ALA A 283 -1.06 -8.45 -5.15
C ALA A 283 -1.31 -9.85 -5.71
N VAL A 284 -0.51 -10.83 -5.29
CA VAL A 284 -0.67 -12.23 -5.71
C VAL A 284 -2.01 -12.80 -5.20
N ARG A 285 -2.31 -12.66 -3.91
CA ARG A 285 -3.57 -13.16 -3.33
C ARG A 285 -4.80 -12.55 -4.00
N ARG A 286 -4.77 -11.25 -4.31
CA ARG A 286 -5.84 -10.56 -5.01
C ARG A 286 -6.10 -11.19 -6.38
N VAL A 287 -5.04 -11.43 -7.17
CA VAL A 287 -5.23 -12.01 -8.51
C VAL A 287 -5.66 -13.48 -8.45
N LEU A 288 -5.20 -14.25 -7.47
CA LEU A 288 -5.69 -15.60 -7.25
C LEU A 288 -7.17 -15.64 -6.84
N ASP A 289 -7.65 -14.64 -6.09
CA ASP A 289 -9.05 -14.50 -5.70
C ASP A 289 -9.94 -14.04 -6.87
N GLU A 290 -9.39 -13.25 -7.79
CA GLU A 290 -10.09 -12.77 -8.99
C GLU A 290 -10.06 -13.78 -10.16
N ALA A 291 -9.22 -14.81 -10.09
CA ALA A 291 -9.07 -15.81 -11.16
C ALA A 291 -10.34 -16.68 -11.32
N PRO A 292 -10.90 -16.81 -12.55
CA PRO A 292 -12.26 -17.31 -12.78
C PRO A 292 -12.49 -18.76 -12.36
N LEU A 293 -11.46 -19.61 -12.46
CA LEU A 293 -11.52 -21.04 -12.14
C LEU A 293 -10.70 -21.41 -10.90
N ALA A 294 -10.22 -20.40 -10.17
CA ALA A 294 -9.45 -20.61 -8.96
C ALA A 294 -10.36 -21.07 -7.82
N SER A 295 -9.95 -22.14 -7.15
CA SER A 295 -10.64 -22.68 -5.99
C SER A 295 -9.86 -22.36 -4.72
N ARG A 296 -10.44 -21.53 -3.85
CA ARG A 296 -9.87 -21.26 -2.53
C ARG A 296 -10.13 -22.46 -1.62
N VAL A 297 -9.07 -23.16 -1.24
CA VAL A 297 -9.17 -24.34 -0.38
C VAL A 297 -9.28 -23.89 1.08
N ALA A 298 -10.45 -24.08 1.67
CA ALA A 298 -10.62 -23.99 3.12
C ALA A 298 -10.17 -25.32 3.74
N LEU A 299 -9.21 -25.28 4.66
CA LEU A 299 -8.95 -26.46 5.47
C LEU A 299 -10.13 -26.69 6.42
N PRO A 300 -10.55 -27.94 6.65
CA PRO A 300 -11.49 -28.23 7.71
C PRO A 300 -10.91 -27.68 9.01
N ALA A 301 -11.70 -26.90 9.75
CA ALA A 301 -11.32 -26.44 11.07
C ALA A 301 -10.87 -27.66 11.87
N GLN A 302 -9.62 -27.67 12.35
CA GLN A 302 -9.20 -28.65 13.33
C GLN A 302 -10.15 -28.48 14.50
N ARG A 303 -11.11 -29.40 14.65
CA ARG A 303 -11.87 -29.53 15.89
C ARG A 303 -10.80 -29.71 16.96
N GLU A 304 -10.58 -28.67 17.77
CA GLU A 304 -9.87 -28.83 19.03
C GLU A 304 -10.51 -30.04 19.70
N ALA A 305 -9.72 -31.09 19.88
CA ALA A 305 -10.15 -32.23 20.65
C ALA A 305 -10.58 -31.67 22.00
N ALA A 306 -11.88 -31.83 22.33
CA ALA A 306 -12.41 -31.41 23.61
C ALA A 306 -11.46 -31.88 24.70
N PRO A 307 -11.08 -31.02 25.67
CA PRO A 307 -10.15 -31.41 26.71
C PRO A 307 -10.72 -32.65 27.39
N GLN A 308 -10.07 -33.80 27.17
CA GLN A 308 -10.39 -35.01 27.91
C GLN A 308 -10.27 -34.64 29.38
N GLY A 309 -11.38 -34.81 30.09
CA GLY A 309 -11.49 -34.49 31.50
C GLY A 309 -10.29 -35.07 32.23
N ARG A 310 -9.56 -34.21 32.93
CA ARG A 310 -8.66 -34.66 33.98
C ARG A 310 -9.54 -35.31 35.02
N ASP A 311 -9.59 -36.64 35.02
CA ASP A 311 -10.06 -37.40 36.16
C ASP A 311 -9.18 -37.00 37.34
N SER A 312 -9.79 -36.26 38.27
CA SER A 312 -9.19 -36.02 39.57
C SER A 312 -9.14 -37.35 40.30
N ILE A 313 -7.93 -37.84 40.57
CA ILE A 313 -7.73 -38.84 41.61
C ILE A 313 -7.50 -38.05 42.90
N ILE A 314 -8.25 -38.46 43.93
CA ILE A 314 -8.25 -38.00 45.32
C ILE A 314 -6.81 -37.75 45.83
#